data_AF-H6S0E7-F1
#
_entry.id   AF-H6S0E7-F1
#
_cell.length_a   1.000
_cell.length_b   1.000
_cell.length_c   1.000
_cell.angle_alpha   90.00
_cell.angle_beta   90.00
_cell.angle_gamma   90.00
#
_symmetry.space_group_name_H-M   'P 1'
#
loop_
_entity.id
_entity.type
_entity.pdbx_description
1 polymer ?
#
loop_
_entity_poly.entity_id
_entity_poly.type
_entity_poly.pdbx_seq_one_letter_code
_entity_poly.pdbx_strand_id
1 'polypeptide(L)' 'MLSNLTTKAYISVTEGIRRFKENQQGVTAIEYGLIAVAVAILIVAVFYKDNGFIQELQKKFGELTKTIAGTTDKLKAN' A
#
# COMPACT_ATOMS: atom_id res chain seq x y z
N MET A 1 6.50 9.44 54.89
CA MET A 1 7.29 8.66 53.90
C MET A 1 6.50 7.48 53.31
N LEU A 2 5.91 6.60 54.13
CA LEU A 2 5.16 5.42 53.66
C LEU A 2 3.98 5.76 52.72
N SER A 3 3.16 6.76 53.07
CA SER A 3 2.01 7.22 52.25
C SER A 3 2.42 7.70 50.85
N ASN A 4 3.60 8.29 50.70
CA ASN A 4 4.11 8.74 49.40
C ASN A 4 4.59 7.53 48.57
N LEU A 5 5.17 6.53 49.22
CA LEU A 5 5.58 5.27 48.59
C LEU A 5 4.38 4.44 48.10
N THR A 6 3.33 4.32 48.92
CA THR A 6 2.10 3.61 48.55
C THR A 6 1.34 4.33 47.43
N THR A 7 1.34 5.66 47.42
CA THR A 7 0.73 6.45 46.35
C THR A 7 1.51 6.30 45.05
N LYS A 8 2.85 6.34 45.09
CA LYS A 8 3.70 6.08 43.91
C LYS A 8 3.48 4.66 43.36
N ALA A 9 3.40 3.67 44.23
CA ALA A 9 3.10 2.29 43.83
C ALA A 9 1.72 2.20 43.15
N TYR A 10 0.68 2.77 43.76
CA TYR A 10 -0.67 2.82 43.19
C TYR A 10 -0.72 3.50 41.81
N ILE A 11 -0.03 4.64 41.67
CA ILE A 11 0.06 5.37 40.39
C ILE A 11 0.81 4.51 39.36
N SER A 12 1.93 3.89 39.72
CA SER A 12 2.73 3.09 38.78
C SER A 12 1.97 1.89 38.21
N VAL A 13 1.18 1.22 39.05
CA VAL A 13 0.34 0.09 38.64
C VAL A 13 -0.80 0.56 37.75
N THR A 14 -1.49 1.64 38.14
CA THR A 14 -2.62 2.20 37.38
C THR A 14 -2.18 2.69 36.00
N GLU A 15 -1.06 3.42 35.93
CA GLU A 15 -0.48 3.89 34.68
C GLU A 15 0.07 2.74 33.83
N GLY A 16 0.62 1.69 34.44
CA GLY A 16 1.04 0.48 33.74
C GLY A 16 -0.12 -0.20 33.00
N ILE A 17 -1.26 -0.35 33.67
CA ILE A 17 -2.48 -0.92 33.07
C ILE A 17 -3.03 0.00 31.98
N ARG A 18 -3.04 1.32 32.21
CA ARG A 18 -3.51 2.29 31.20
C ARG A 18 -2.66 2.23 29.94
N ARG A 19 -1.33 2.26 30.09
CA ARG A 19 -0.36 2.14 28.98
C ARG A 19 -0.50 0.83 28.23
N PHE A 20 -0.77 -0.28 28.92
CA PHE A 20 -1.01 -1.56 28.28
C PHE A 20 -2.29 -1.55 27.45
N LYS A 21 -3.40 -1.01 28.00
CA LYS A 21 -4.68 -0.88 27.29
C LYS A 21 -4.57 0.04 26.06
N GLU A 22 -3.80 1.10 26.18
CA GLU A 22 -3.59 2.09 25.11
C GLU A 22 -2.46 1.69 24.14
N ASN A 23 -1.80 0.55 24.34
CA ASN A 23 -0.70 0.14 23.50
C ASN A 23 -1.18 -0.30 22.11
N GLN A 24 -0.97 0.55 21.11
CA GLN A 24 -1.31 0.28 19.72
C GLN A 24 -0.18 -0.41 18.93
N GLN A 25 1.01 -0.62 19.50
CA GLN A 25 2.17 -1.14 18.75
C GLN A 25 1.90 -2.49 18.07
N GLY A 26 1.10 -3.36 18.70
CA GLY A 26 0.71 -4.66 18.13
C GLY A 26 -0.39 -4.57 17.06
N VAL A 27 -1.39 -3.71 17.27
CA VAL A 27 -2.51 -3.51 16.33
C VAL A 27 -2.00 -2.87 15.04
N THR A 28 -1.16 -1.85 15.19
CA THR A 28 -0.53 -1.13 14.08
C THR A 28 0.36 -2.05 13.22
N ALA A 29 1.08 -3.00 13.84
CA ALA A 29 1.90 -3.96 13.09
C ALA A 29 1.04 -4.91 12.24
N ILE A 30 -0.10 -5.37 12.77
CA ILE A 30 -1.01 -6.27 12.05
C ILE A 30 -1.72 -5.52 10.91
N GLU A 31 -2.17 -4.29 11.15
CA GLU A 31 -2.82 -3.46 10.13
C GLU A 31 -1.87 -3.15 8.97
N TYR A 32 -0.66 -2.66 9.26
CA TYR A 32 0.33 -2.41 8.20
C TYR A 32 0.80 -3.70 7.53
N GLY A 33 0.85 -4.82 8.26
CA GLY A 33 1.10 -6.14 7.69
C GLY A 33 0.05 -6.54 6.64
N LEU A 34 -1.24 -6.36 6.96
CA LEU A 34 -2.32 -6.65 6.03
C LEU A 34 -2.33 -5.70 4.82
N ILE A 35 -2.07 -4.40 5.04
CA ILE A 35 -1.95 -3.42 3.96
C ILE A 35 -0.81 -3.80 3.01
N ALA A 36 0.35 -4.23 3.53
CA ALA A 36 1.48 -4.66 2.72
C ALA A 36 1.12 -5.87 1.82
N VAL A 37 0.37 -6.83 2.35
CA VAL A 37 -0.13 -7.98 1.57
C VAL A 37 -1.06 -7.52 0.45
N ALA A 38 -1.99 -6.61 0.75
CA ALA A 38 -2.92 -6.07 -0.26
C ALA A 38 -2.17 -5.33 -1.39
N VAL A 39 -1.17 -4.52 -1.04
CA VAL A 39 -0.31 -3.82 -2.01
C VAL A 39 0.49 -4.81 -2.85
N ALA A 40 1.03 -5.87 -2.25
CA ALA A 40 1.77 -6.89 -3.00
C ALA A 40 0.88 -7.60 -4.04
N ILE A 41 -0.34 -7.98 -3.65
CA ILE A 41 -1.32 -8.59 -4.57
C ILE A 41 -1.65 -7.62 -5.72
N LEU A 42 -1.86 -6.34 -5.43
CA LEU A 42 -2.13 -5.33 -6.44
C LEU A 42 -0.98 -5.22 -7.45
N ILE A 43 0.28 -5.15 -6.97
CA ILE A 43 1.45 -5.11 -7.83
C ILE A 43 1.49 -6.35 -8.74
N VAL A 44 1.31 -7.55 -8.18
CA VAL A 44 1.30 -8.78 -8.98
C VAL A 44 0.20 -8.75 -10.04
N ALA A 45 -1.01 -8.34 -9.69
CA ALA A 45 -2.15 -8.28 -10.61
C ALA A 45 -1.94 -7.28 -11.76
N VAL A 46 -1.32 -6.14 -11.50
CA VAL A 46 -1.07 -5.09 -12.50
C VAL A 46 0.10 -5.43 -13.41
N PHE A 47 1.19 -5.95 -12.83
CA PHE A 47 2.48 -6.08 -13.53
C PHE A 47 2.74 -7.48 -14.09
N TYR A 48 2.22 -8.54 -13.47
CA TYR A 48 2.63 -9.92 -13.77
C TYR A 48 1.50 -10.81 -14.27
N LYS A 49 0.26 -10.33 -14.31
CA LYS A 49 -0.86 -11.10 -14.87
C LYS A 49 -0.76 -11.13 -16.40
N ASP A 50 -1.01 -12.29 -17.00
CA ASP A 50 -1.17 -12.42 -18.45
C ASP A 50 -2.39 -11.61 -18.93
N ASN A 51 -2.22 -10.83 -20.00
CA ASN A 51 -3.15 -9.76 -20.40
C ASN A 51 -3.40 -8.74 -19.28
N GLY A 52 -2.40 -8.53 -18.42
CA GLY A 52 -2.41 -7.55 -17.36
C GLY A 52 -2.40 -6.13 -17.91
N PHE A 53 -2.58 -5.18 -16.99
CA PHE A 53 -2.73 -3.76 -17.33
C PHE A 53 -1.58 -3.23 -18.22
N ILE A 54 -0.34 -3.60 -17.92
CA ILE A 54 0.83 -3.13 -18.67
C ILE A 54 0.84 -3.66 -20.11
N GLN A 55 0.49 -4.93 -20.33
CA GLN A 55 0.45 -5.52 -21.67
C GLN A 55 -0.63 -4.87 -22.53
N GLU A 56 -1.83 -4.64 -21.97
CA GLU A 56 -2.92 -3.97 -22.71
C GLU A 56 -2.56 -2.51 -23.01
N LEU A 57 -1.88 -1.83 -22.08
CA LEU A 57 -1.39 -0.47 -22.29
C LEU A 57 -0.36 -0.42 -23.44
N GLN A 58 0.61 -1.33 -23.44
CA GLN A 58 1.59 -1.45 -24.53
C GLN A 58 0.92 -1.71 -25.87
N LYS A 59 -0.08 -2.59 -25.90
CA LYS A 59 -0.85 -2.90 -27.11
C LYS A 59 -1.57 -1.66 -27.64
N LYS A 60 -2.23 -0.88 -26.78
CA LYS A 60 -2.94 0.35 -27.17
C LYS A 60 -2.00 1.42 -27.71
N PHE A 61 -0.83 1.60 -27.09
CA PHE A 61 0.18 2.50 -27.64
C PHE A 61 0.74 2.01 -28.98
N GLY A 62 0.95 0.70 -29.14
CA GLY A 62 1.36 0.12 -30.41
C GLY A 62 0.32 0.31 -31.53
N GLU A 63 -0.97 0.13 -31.21
CA GLU A 63 -2.08 0.45 -32.11
C GLU A 63 -2.07 1.92 -32.51
N LEU A 64 -1.92 2.83 -31.55
CA LEU A 64 -1.84 4.28 -31.81
C LEU A 64 -0.66 4.64 -32.72
N THR A 65 0.54 4.10 -32.46
CA THR A 65 1.72 4.33 -33.31
C THR A 65 1.46 3.88 -34.75
N LYS A 66 0.82 2.71 -34.95
CA LYS A 66 0.45 2.22 -36.29
C LYS A 66 -0.54 3.15 -36.99
N THR A 67 -1.56 3.64 -36.27
CA THR A 67 -2.55 4.57 -36.82
C THR A 67 -1.90 5.88 -37.25
N ILE A 68 -0.99 6.43 -36.45
CA ILE A 68 -0.28 7.67 -36.78
C ILE A 68 0.62 7.46 -38.00
N ALA A 69 1.44 6.40 -37.99
CA ALA A 69 2.35 6.10 -39.10
C ALA A 69 1.59 5.87 -40.42
N GLY A 70 0.52 5.08 -40.39
CA GLY A 70 -0.32 4.84 -41.57
C GLY A 70 -1.01 6.10 -42.09
N THR A 71 -1.24 7.11 -41.24
CA THR A 71 -1.76 8.41 -41.66
C THR A 71 -0.67 9.24 -42.34
N THR A 72 0.56 9.23 -41.83
CA THR A 72 1.72 9.88 -42.47
C THR A 72 2.02 9.30 -43.85
N ASP A 73 1.95 7.97 -44.02
CA ASP A 73 2.20 7.33 -45.30
C ASP A 73 1.14 7.71 -46.34
N LYS A 74 -0.14 7.81 -45.92
CA LYS A 74 -1.23 8.30 -46.78
C LYS A 74 -1.09 9.77 -47.19
N LEU A 75 -0.49 10.60 -46.34
CA LEU A 75 -0.23 12.02 -46.65
C LEU A 75 0.94 12.22 -47.62
N LYS A 76 1.89 11.27 -47.69
CA LYS A 76 3.01 11.30 -48.65
C LYS A 76 2.68 10.69 -50.01
N ALA A 77 1.61 9.89 -50.07
CA ALA A 77 1.16 9.21 -51.30
C ALA A 77 0.17 10.05 -52.14
N ASN A 78 -0.25 11.22 -51.64
CA ASN A 78 -1.02 12.23 -52.37
C ASN A 78 -0.14 13.47 -52.61
#